data_AF-A0A2V7NWZ2-F1
#
_entry.id   AF-A0A2V7NWZ2-F1
#
_cell.length_a   1.000
_cell.length_b   1.000
_cell.length_c   1.000
_cell.angle_alpha   90.00
_cell.angle_beta   90.00
_cell.angle_gamma   90.00
#
_symmetry.space_group_name_H-M   'P 1'
#
loop_
_entity.id
_entity.type
_entity.pdbx_description
1 polymer ?
#
loop_
_entity_poly.entity_id
_entity_poly.type
_entity_poly.pdbx_seq_one_letter_code
_entity_poly.pdbx_strand_id
1 'polypeptide(L)'
;AKIDPVPTMLIQNHRQVIPDFYGLTTSFMRNRLKPSVTVLGEEEGAPWVKYTHGDLGKGTWTFFGGHDPEDPQHQIGDLPTDLSLHTHSPGYRLILNNVLFPAAKKRELKT
;
A
#
# COMPACT_ATOMS: atom_id res chain seq x y z
N ALA A 1 -21.72 -14.52 -0.60
CA ALA A 1 -20.53 -13.76 -0.15
C ALA A 1 -20.01 -12.93 -1.32
N LYS A 2 -19.76 -11.64 -1.14
CA LYS A 2 -19.16 -10.78 -2.16
C LYS A 2 -17.64 -10.96 -2.04
N ILE A 3 -16.96 -11.30 -3.13
CA ILE A 3 -15.49 -11.39 -3.13
C ILE A 3 -14.98 -9.95 -3.00
N ASP A 4 -14.52 -9.58 -1.82
CA ASP A 4 -13.83 -8.32 -1.58
C ASP A 4 -12.32 -8.57 -1.72
N PRO A 5 -11.67 -8.04 -2.77
CA PRO A 5 -10.24 -8.21 -2.96
C PRO A 5 -9.42 -7.36 -1.96
N VAL A 6 -10.00 -6.35 -1.31
CA VAL A 6 -9.27 -5.38 -0.49
C VAL A 6 -8.58 -6.02 0.72
N PRO A 7 -9.24 -6.86 1.53
CA PRO A 7 -8.57 -7.57 2.63
C PRO A 7 -7.44 -8.49 2.14
N THR A 8 -7.57 -9.07 0.94
CA THR A 8 -6.56 -9.99 0.40
C THR A 8 -5.26 -9.30 0.02
N MET A 9 -5.28 -7.98 -0.23
CA MET A 9 -4.09 -7.19 -0.54
C MET A 9 -3.08 -7.19 0.62
N LEU A 10 -3.55 -7.23 1.87
CA LEU A 10 -2.71 -7.21 3.07
C LEU A 10 -2.13 -8.59 3.43
N ILE A 11 -2.92 -9.65 3.24
CA ILE A 11 -2.54 -11.00 3.68
C ILE A 11 -1.33 -11.52 2.88
N GLN A 12 -1.14 -11.04 1.64
CA GLN A 12 0.01 -11.40 0.80
C GLN A 12 1.35 -10.83 1.28
N ASN A 13 1.35 -9.87 2.21
CA ASN A 13 2.60 -9.33 2.72
C ASN A 13 3.34 -10.28 3.67
N HIS A 14 2.65 -11.29 4.21
CA HIS A 14 3.16 -12.24 5.22
C HIS A 14 3.81 -11.56 6.46
N ARG A 15 3.57 -10.26 6.66
CA ARG A 15 4.02 -9.45 7.79
C ARG A 15 2.84 -8.61 8.28
N GLN A 16 2.74 -8.44 9.59
CA GLN A 16 1.73 -7.59 10.23
C GLN A 16 2.23 -6.16 10.47
N VAL A 17 3.55 -5.99 10.61
CA VAL A 17 4.22 -4.72 10.83
C VAL A 17 5.36 -4.60 9.84
N ILE A 18 5.53 -3.42 9.27
CA ILE A 18 6.60 -3.10 8.33
C ILE A 18 7.33 -1.83 8.80
N PRO A 19 8.60 -1.63 8.39
CA PRO A 19 9.28 -0.36 8.61
C PRO A 19 8.48 0.80 8.01
N ASP A 20 8.55 1.93 8.70
CA ASP A 20 7.88 3.16 8.28
C ASP A 20 8.71 3.92 7.23
N PHE A 21 8.04 4.76 6.47
CA PHE A 21 8.67 5.64 5.50
C PHE A 21 9.08 6.96 6.15
N TYR A 22 10.32 7.35 5.93
CA TYR A 22 10.81 8.65 6.32
C TYR A 22 10.45 9.68 5.24
N GLY A 23 9.92 10.83 5.65
CA GLY A 23 9.53 11.89 4.73
C GLY A 23 8.47 12.84 5.28
N LEU A 24 8.47 14.07 4.79
CA LEU A 24 7.42 15.05 5.07
C LEU A 24 6.16 14.71 4.24
N THR A 25 4.96 14.95 4.79
CA THR A 25 3.67 14.79 4.09
C THR A 25 3.31 13.39 3.59
N THR A 26 3.82 12.33 4.25
CA THR A 26 3.55 10.92 3.88
C THR A 26 2.26 10.36 4.48
N SER A 27 1.39 11.19 5.08
CA SER A 27 0.27 10.72 5.89
C SER A 27 -0.98 11.59 5.76
N PHE A 28 -2.16 10.99 5.94
CA PHE A 28 -3.42 11.70 6.10
C PHE A 28 -3.92 11.63 7.54
N MET A 29 -4.44 12.74 8.07
CA MET A 29 -5.12 12.74 9.37
C MET A 29 -6.37 11.85 9.31
N ARG A 30 -6.49 10.89 10.25
CA ARG A 30 -7.59 9.90 10.25
C ARG A 30 -8.96 10.57 10.27
N ASN A 31 -9.11 11.62 11.06
CA ASN A 31 -10.37 12.37 11.19
C ASN A 31 -10.75 13.20 9.95
N ARG A 32 -9.89 13.28 8.93
CA ARG A 32 -10.16 13.94 7.65
C ARG A 32 -10.52 12.96 6.54
N LEU A 33 -10.40 11.65 6.78
CA LEU A 33 -10.80 10.64 5.81
C LEU A 33 -12.31 10.62 5.64
N LYS A 34 -12.76 10.38 4.40
CA LYS A 34 -14.18 10.09 4.15
C LYS A 34 -14.53 8.71 4.74
N PRO A 35 -15.76 8.50 5.23
CA PRO A 35 -16.18 7.20 5.77
C PRO A 35 -16.04 6.02 4.79
N SER A 36 -16.04 6.30 3.48
CA SER A 36 -15.87 5.29 2.43
C SER A 36 -14.42 4.86 2.19
N VAL A 37 -13.45 5.47 2.87
CA VAL A 37 -12.03 5.12 2.72
C VAL A 37 -11.70 3.94 3.62
N THR A 38 -11.10 2.91 3.04
CA THR A 38 -10.56 1.78 3.77
C THR A 38 -9.14 2.10 4.23
N VAL A 39 -8.88 1.98 5.54
CA VAL A 39 -7.53 2.06 6.09
C VAL A 39 -6.90 0.67 6.01
N LEU A 40 -5.76 0.59 5.31
CA LEU A 40 -5.00 -0.64 5.11
C LEU A 40 -3.76 -0.72 6.02
N GLY A 41 -3.31 0.42 6.54
CA GLY A 41 -2.14 0.49 7.42
C GLY A 41 -2.07 1.81 8.16
N GLU A 42 -1.74 1.70 9.44
CA GLU A 42 -1.67 2.78 10.40
C GLU A 42 -0.46 2.58 11.32
N GLU A 43 -0.04 3.68 11.92
CA GLU A 43 0.93 3.67 13.01
C GLU A 43 0.14 3.68 14.32
N GLU A 44 0.42 2.71 15.20
CA GLU A 44 -0.31 2.56 16.46
C GLU A 44 -0.16 3.82 17.33
N GLY A 45 -1.28 4.36 17.80
CA GLY A 45 -1.31 5.58 18.62
C GLY A 45 -1.18 6.89 17.83
N ALA A 46 -0.87 6.85 16.53
CA ALA A 46 -0.79 8.05 15.72
C ALA A 46 -2.18 8.57 15.27
N PRO A 47 -2.39 9.89 15.16
CA PRO A 47 -3.65 10.46 14.66
C PRO A 47 -3.78 10.39 13.13
N TRP A 48 -2.79 9.81 12.43
CA TRP A 48 -2.71 9.72 10.98
C TRP A 48 -2.69 8.27 10.49
N VAL A 49 -2.86 8.13 9.17
CA VAL A 49 -2.76 6.87 8.43
C VAL A 49 -1.81 7.04 7.25
N LYS A 50 -1.17 5.93 6.85
CA LYS A 50 -0.15 5.93 5.78
C LYS A 50 -0.52 5.01 4.62
N TYR A 51 -1.47 4.11 4.80
CA TYR A 51 -1.92 3.21 3.75
C TYR A 51 -3.44 3.18 3.69
N THR A 52 -4.01 3.71 2.60
CA THR A 52 -5.45 3.83 2.39
C THR A 52 -5.86 3.43 0.99
N HIS A 53 -7.09 2.96 0.86
CA HIS A 53 -7.68 2.52 -0.39
C HIS A 53 -9.13 2.98 -0.50
N GLY A 54 -9.62 3.17 -1.71
CA GLY A 54 -11.03 3.43 -1.95
C GLY A 54 -11.42 3.33 -3.41
N ASP A 55 -12.72 3.45 -3.64
CA ASP A 55 -13.31 3.49 -4.97
C ASP A 55 -13.43 4.93 -5.48
N LEU A 56 -13.24 5.13 -6.79
CA LEU A 56 -13.58 6.37 -7.47
C LEU A 56 -14.12 6.08 -8.88
N GLY A 57 -15.41 6.35 -9.08
CA GLY A 57 -16.08 6.08 -10.35
C GLY A 57 -16.13 4.59 -10.67
N LYS A 58 -15.49 4.18 -11.76
CA LYS A 58 -15.39 2.76 -12.17
C LYS A 58 -14.07 2.10 -11.76
N GLY A 59 -13.20 2.84 -11.08
CA GLY A 59 -11.87 2.39 -10.69
C GLY A 59 -11.67 2.44 -9.18
N THR A 60 -10.48 2.05 -8.77
CA THR A 60 -10.02 2.11 -7.38
C THR A 60 -8.76 2.98 -7.30
N TRP A 61 -8.46 3.48 -6.12
CA TRP A 61 -7.24 4.20 -5.83
C TRP A 61 -6.63 3.68 -4.54
N THR A 62 -5.31 3.77 -4.46
CA THR A 62 -4.55 3.40 -3.28
C THR A 62 -3.49 4.46 -3.02
N PHE A 63 -3.42 4.93 -1.78
CA PHE A 63 -2.33 5.76 -1.30
C PHE A 63 -1.50 4.93 -0.32
N PHE A 64 -0.22 4.77 -0.62
CA PHE A 64 0.76 4.18 0.28
C PHE A 64 1.89 5.19 0.42
N GLY A 65 1.91 5.89 1.56
CA GLY A 65 2.71 7.08 1.75
C GLY A 65 4.17 6.77 2.01
N GLY A 66 5.07 7.41 1.27
CA GLY A 66 6.51 7.18 1.35
C GLY A 66 7.17 7.32 -0.01
N HIS A 67 8.51 7.32 -0.03
CA HIS A 67 9.29 7.32 -1.27
C HIS A 67 9.77 5.91 -1.62
N ASP A 68 10.80 5.42 -0.92
CA ASP A 68 11.34 4.09 -1.09
C ASP A 68 11.19 3.30 0.24
N PRO A 69 10.53 2.12 0.24
CA PRO A 69 10.38 1.30 1.44
C PRO A 69 11.68 0.68 1.95
N GLU A 70 12.67 0.48 1.08
CA GLU A 70 13.94 -0.15 1.43
C GLU A 70 15.09 0.87 1.52
N ASP A 71 14.85 2.10 1.08
CA ASP A 71 15.71 3.25 1.34
C ASP A 71 14.89 4.46 1.85
N PRO A 72 14.38 4.44 3.10
CA PRO A 72 13.54 5.52 3.61
C PRO A 72 14.25 6.88 3.65
N GLN A 73 15.57 6.90 3.76
CA GLN A 73 16.36 8.13 3.92
C GLN A 73 16.92 8.66 2.60
N HIS A 74 16.51 8.10 1.46
CA HIS A 74 17.00 8.45 0.13
C HIS A 74 17.04 9.97 -0.10
N GLN A 75 18.23 10.50 -0.37
CA GLN A 75 18.46 11.92 -0.63
C GLN A 75 18.61 12.19 -2.13
N ILE A 76 18.44 13.46 -2.50
CA ILE A 76 18.68 13.91 -3.87
C ILE A 76 20.16 13.70 -4.21
N GLY A 77 20.43 12.83 -5.19
CA GLY A 77 21.78 12.52 -5.67
C GLY A 77 22.32 11.17 -5.19
N ASP A 78 21.60 10.48 -4.31
CA ASP A 78 21.94 9.10 -3.94
C ASP A 78 21.79 8.17 -5.13
N LEU A 79 22.56 7.08 -5.11
CA LEU A 79 22.44 6.04 -6.14
C LEU A 79 21.07 5.35 -6.02
N PRO A 80 20.45 4.97 -7.15
CA PRO A 80 19.17 4.26 -7.11
C PRO A 80 19.28 2.96 -6.32
N THR A 81 18.22 2.64 -5.58
CA THR A 81 18.13 1.40 -4.81
C THR A 81 18.28 0.17 -5.71
N ASP A 82 19.23 -0.71 -5.36
CA ASP A 82 19.41 -1.97 -6.07
C ASP A 82 18.35 -2.99 -5.62
N LEU A 83 17.28 -3.09 -6.39
CA LEU A 83 16.16 -4.01 -6.13
C LEU A 83 16.58 -5.48 -6.03
N SER A 84 17.71 -5.88 -6.61
CA SER A 84 18.21 -7.26 -6.51
C SER A 84 18.60 -7.65 -5.08
N LEU A 85 18.89 -6.67 -4.22
CA LEU A 85 19.19 -6.86 -2.80
C LEU A 85 17.91 -7.01 -1.95
N HIS A 86 16.73 -6.69 -2.50
CA HIS A 86 15.47 -6.58 -1.76
C HIS A 86 14.36 -7.51 -2.29
N THR A 87 14.72 -8.70 -2.77
CA THR A 87 13.79 -9.71 -3.34
C THR A 87 12.65 -10.14 -2.40
N HIS A 88 12.79 -9.89 -1.10
CA HIS A 88 11.79 -10.21 -0.08
C HIS A 88 11.26 -9.00 0.69
N SER A 89 11.45 -7.79 0.15
CA SER A 89 10.92 -6.56 0.72
C SER A 89 9.40 -6.65 0.96
N PRO A 90 8.93 -6.42 2.19
CA PRO A 90 7.50 -6.30 2.44
C PRO A 90 6.95 -5.00 1.82
N GLY A 91 7.67 -3.89 1.86
CA GLY A 91 7.18 -2.63 1.30
C GLY A 91 6.97 -2.70 -0.22
N TYR A 92 7.94 -3.23 -0.97
CA TYR A 92 7.76 -3.44 -2.41
C TYR A 92 6.65 -4.44 -2.74
N ARG A 93 6.45 -5.49 -1.92
CA ARG A 93 5.30 -6.39 -2.10
C ARG A 93 3.96 -5.67 -1.96
N LEU A 94 3.80 -4.75 -1.00
CA LEU A 94 2.57 -3.96 -0.88
C LEU A 94 2.34 -3.09 -2.13
N ILE A 95 3.39 -2.45 -2.65
CA ILE A 95 3.31 -1.66 -3.89
C ILE A 95 2.87 -2.55 -5.05
N LEU A 96 3.47 -3.73 -5.21
CA LEU A 96 3.09 -4.67 -6.26
C LEU A 96 1.64 -5.17 -6.10
N ASN A 97 1.19 -5.45 -4.88
CA ASN A 97 -0.20 -5.84 -4.63
C ASN A 97 -1.18 -4.75 -5.09
N ASN A 98 -0.83 -3.47 -4.86
CA ASN A 98 -1.66 -2.34 -5.29
C ASN A 98 -1.81 -2.25 -6.82
N VAL A 99 -0.83 -2.71 -7.60
CA VAL A 99 -0.83 -2.66 -9.06
C VAL A 99 -1.41 -3.94 -9.68
N LEU A 100 -1.01 -5.11 -9.15
CA LEU A 100 -1.30 -6.40 -9.78
C LEU A 100 -2.74 -6.88 -9.53
N PHE A 101 -3.33 -6.59 -8.36
CA PHE A 101 -4.70 -7.02 -8.07
C PHE A 101 -5.75 -6.36 -8.98
N PRO A 102 -5.73 -5.04 -9.20
CA PRO A 102 -6.65 -4.39 -10.14
C PRO A 102 -6.43 -4.82 -11.60
N ALA A 103 -5.20 -5.18 -11.97
CA ALA A 103 -4.84 -5.61 -13.32
C ALA A 103 -5.20 -7.07 -13.63
N ALA A 104 -5.54 -7.87 -12.61
CA ALA A 104 -5.89 -9.28 -12.79
C ALA A 104 -7.23 -9.42 -13.53
N LYS A 105 -7.20 -10.01 -14.73
CA LYS A 105 -8.43 -10.36 -15.46
C LYS A 105 -9.24 -11.38 -14.66
N LYS A 106 -10.53 -11.12 -14.48
CA LYS A 106 -11.47 -12.13 -13.96
C LYS A 106 -11.46 -13.33 -14.92
N ARG A 107 -11.15 -14.52 -14.40
CA ARG A 107 -11.34 -15.77 -15.15
C ARG A 107 -12.84 -16.00 -15.30
N GLU A 108 -13.30 -16.23 -16.51
CA GLU A 108 -14.66 -16.70 -16.74
C GLU A 108 -14.83 -18.06 -16.08
N LEU A 109 -15.80 -18.16 -15.18
CA LEU A 109 -16.18 -19.43 -14.59
C LEU A 109 -16.90 -20.23 -15.67
N LYS A 110 -16.47 -21.48 -15.90
CA LYS A 110 -17.24 -22.39 -16.77
C LYS A 110 -18.59 -22.62 -16.10
N THR A 111 -19.66 -22.18 -16.76
CA THR A 111 -21.03 -22.64 -16.51
C THR A 111 -21.21 -24.05 -17.02
#